data_AF-A0A973RKN5-F1
#
_entry.id   AF-A0A973RKN5-F1
#
_cell.length_a   1.000
_cell.length_b   1.000
_cell.length_c   1.000
_cell.angle_alpha   90.00
_cell.angle_beta   90.00
_cell.angle_gamma   90.00
#
_symmetry.space_group_name_H-M   'P 1'
#
loop_
_entity.id
_entity.type
_entity.pdbx_description
1 polymer ?
#
loop_
_entity_poly.entity_id
_entity_poly.type
_entity_poly.pdbx_seq_one_letter_code
_entity_poly.pdbx_strand_id
1 'polypeptide(L)'
;MKRLVWNDLSASARQSALARPRQRSDEALQAAVRTIVEEVRDGGWSGLVDIAVRIDGEAPRAVEVGPLAKQARARLPKDQIDAVEFAAERIRAFHEASLPSDFAMETAPGLTVRKTWRPIERVGIYVPGGKTPLFSSLMMLAIPARAAGVREIVTVTPPRTDGGLDELIALAGELSGIERIWTVGGAQAIAALAFGAGDIPAVDKICGPGNAWVAEAKRLVAGLPGGPAIDMPAGPSELMVIADAGADPCLVAADLLSQAEHDAAAQVVLATTSAKVANLVQAEVYTRLATLPRRGIAAAS
;
A
#
# COMPACT_ATOMS: atom_id res chain seq x y z
N MET A 1 16.70 16.72 -12.81
CA MET A 1 17.19 16.70 -11.41
C MET A 1 17.73 18.06 -11.02
N LYS A 2 17.41 18.56 -9.81
CA LYS A 2 17.98 19.80 -9.26
C LYS A 2 19.21 19.46 -8.42
N ARG A 3 20.36 20.09 -8.71
CA ARG A 3 21.57 19.95 -7.89
C ARG A 3 21.62 21.03 -6.83
N LEU A 4 21.92 20.64 -5.61
CA LEU A 4 22.06 21.53 -4.46
C LEU A 4 23.41 21.26 -3.77
N VAL A 5 24.21 22.31 -3.55
CA VAL A 5 25.39 22.21 -2.69
C VAL A 5 24.95 22.60 -1.28
N TRP A 6 24.74 21.60 -0.43
CA TRP A 6 24.08 21.76 0.88
C TRP A 6 24.70 22.86 1.75
N ASN A 7 26.03 22.96 1.74
CA ASN A 7 26.78 23.91 2.55
C ASN A 7 26.60 25.36 2.08
N ASP A 8 26.28 25.58 0.81
CA ASP A 8 26.09 26.93 0.23
C ASP A 8 24.64 27.44 0.43
N LEU A 9 23.72 26.56 0.86
CA LEU A 9 22.33 26.92 1.07
C LEU A 9 22.11 27.66 2.39
N SER A 10 21.24 28.67 2.37
CA SER A 10 20.67 29.28 3.58
C SER A 10 19.81 28.28 4.35
N ALA A 11 19.53 28.55 5.62
CA ALA A 11 18.65 27.70 6.44
C ALA A 11 17.25 27.50 5.80
N SER A 12 16.67 28.58 5.25
CA SER A 12 15.38 28.53 4.54
C SER A 12 15.45 27.69 3.25
N ALA A 13 16.56 27.77 2.51
CA ALA A 13 16.75 26.95 1.31
C ALA A 13 16.95 25.46 1.65
N ARG A 14 17.65 25.14 2.75
CA ARG A 14 17.76 23.77 3.27
C ARG A 14 16.41 23.21 3.69
N GLN A 15 15.61 23.99 4.40
CA GLN A 15 14.24 23.62 4.78
C GLN A 15 13.38 23.36 3.53
N SER A 16 13.47 24.22 2.52
CA SER A 16 12.73 24.06 1.27
C SER A 16 13.18 22.85 0.46
N ALA A 17 14.47 22.49 0.50
CA ALA A 17 15.01 21.33 -0.19
C ALA A 17 14.53 19.99 0.38
N LEU A 18 14.22 19.96 1.69
CA LEU A 18 13.68 18.80 2.39
C LEU A 18 12.16 18.83 2.52
N ALA A 19 11.50 19.86 2.01
CA ALA A 19 10.05 19.94 2.04
C ALA A 19 9.46 18.91 1.07
N ARG A 20 8.45 18.18 1.54
CA ARG A 20 7.63 17.32 0.70
C ARG A 20 6.90 18.15 -0.35
N PRO A 21 6.64 17.60 -1.55
CA PRO A 21 5.71 18.22 -2.48
C PRO A 21 4.40 18.53 -1.75
N ARG A 22 3.82 19.72 -1.98
CA ARG A 22 2.54 20.07 -1.37
C ARG A 22 1.51 19.02 -1.79
N GLN A 23 1.09 18.16 -0.86
CA GLN A 23 -0.13 17.39 -1.01
C GLN A 23 -1.27 18.40 -1.22
N ARG A 24 -1.93 18.31 -2.38
CA ARG A 24 -3.09 19.13 -2.68
C ARG A 24 -4.18 18.74 -1.68
N SER A 25 -4.50 19.63 -0.74
CA SER A 25 -5.80 19.62 -0.04
C SER A 25 -6.85 20.02 -1.08
N ASP A 26 -7.24 19.06 -1.92
CA ASP A 26 -8.24 19.28 -2.96
C ASP A 26 -9.63 19.16 -2.33
N GLU A 27 -10.23 20.31 -2.02
CA GLU A 27 -11.56 20.38 -1.40
C GLU A 27 -12.63 19.65 -2.24
N ALA A 28 -12.49 19.66 -3.58
CA ALA A 28 -13.42 18.95 -4.47
C ALA A 28 -13.29 17.43 -4.32
N LEU A 29 -12.06 16.91 -4.21
CA LEU A 29 -11.83 15.49 -3.91
C LEU A 29 -12.38 15.11 -2.54
N GLN A 30 -12.17 15.94 -1.52
CA GLN A 30 -12.69 15.68 -0.17
C GLN A 30 -14.23 15.65 -0.14
N ALA A 31 -14.88 16.60 -0.82
CA ALA A 31 -16.33 16.63 -0.94
C ALA A 31 -16.87 15.39 -1.69
N ALA A 32 -16.25 15.02 -2.80
CA ALA A 32 -16.65 13.85 -3.58
C ALA A 32 -16.46 12.54 -2.82
N VAL A 33 -15.34 12.37 -2.10
CA VAL A 33 -15.10 11.20 -1.23
C VAL A 33 -16.15 11.13 -0.12
N ARG A 34 -16.48 12.26 0.51
CA ARG A 34 -17.53 12.32 1.53
C ARG A 34 -18.86 11.82 0.99
N THR A 35 -19.29 12.29 -0.18
CA THR A 35 -20.52 11.84 -0.83
C THR A 35 -20.52 10.34 -1.07
N ILE A 36 -19.42 9.77 -1.61
CA ILE A 36 -19.31 8.31 -1.82
C ILE A 36 -19.43 7.54 -0.49
N VAL A 37 -18.75 8.01 0.55
CA VAL A 37 -18.74 7.36 1.86
C VAL A 37 -20.13 7.41 2.51
N GLU A 38 -20.84 8.53 2.38
CA GLU A 38 -22.22 8.70 2.88
C GLU A 38 -23.22 7.85 2.08
N GLU A 39 -23.11 7.78 0.74
CA GLU A 39 -23.93 6.91 -0.11
C GLU A 39 -23.84 5.43 0.30
N VAL A 40 -22.64 4.92 0.59
CA VAL A 40 -22.46 3.53 1.06
C VAL A 40 -22.96 3.36 2.50
N ARG A 41 -22.71 4.34 3.38
CA ARG A 41 -23.13 4.27 4.78
C ARG A 41 -24.66 4.20 4.92
N ASP A 42 -25.36 5.04 4.18
CA ASP A 42 -26.81 5.18 4.28
C ASP A 42 -27.53 4.14 3.40
N GLY A 43 -26.95 3.79 2.25
CA GLY A 43 -27.52 2.85 1.28
C GLY A 43 -27.12 1.38 1.49
N GLY A 44 -26.14 1.09 2.36
CA GLY A 44 -25.63 -0.25 2.61
C GLY A 44 -25.16 -0.96 1.34
N TRP A 45 -25.56 -2.22 1.17
CA TRP A 45 -25.20 -3.03 -0.01
C TRP A 45 -25.66 -2.40 -1.33
N SER A 46 -26.87 -1.85 -1.39
CA SER A 46 -27.39 -1.23 -2.61
C SER A 46 -26.57 0.01 -2.99
N GLY A 47 -26.25 0.86 -2.00
CA GLY A 47 -25.38 2.03 -2.22
C GLY A 47 -23.99 1.62 -2.71
N LEU A 48 -23.42 0.55 -2.14
CA LEU A 48 -22.14 0.00 -2.62
C LEU A 48 -22.23 -0.49 -4.08
N VAL A 49 -23.27 -1.24 -4.43
CA VAL A 49 -23.48 -1.77 -5.78
C VAL A 49 -23.61 -0.63 -6.80
N ASP A 50 -24.42 0.39 -6.50
CA ASP A 50 -24.65 1.52 -7.40
C ASP A 50 -23.34 2.27 -7.71
N ILE A 51 -22.51 2.50 -6.69
CA ILE A 51 -21.21 3.17 -6.87
C ILE A 51 -20.21 2.27 -7.60
N ALA A 52 -20.14 0.98 -7.24
CA ALA A 52 -19.24 0.03 -7.88
C ALA A 52 -19.57 -0.14 -9.37
N VAL A 53 -20.83 -0.24 -9.76
CA VAL A 53 -21.22 -0.29 -11.17
C VAL A 53 -20.83 1.00 -11.90
N ARG A 54 -20.99 2.17 -11.25
CA ARG A 54 -20.62 3.47 -11.82
C ARG A 54 -19.11 3.67 -12.00
N ILE A 55 -18.29 3.20 -11.05
CA ILE A 55 -16.84 3.48 -10.99
C ILE A 55 -16.00 2.29 -11.48
N ASP A 56 -16.33 1.09 -11.01
CA ASP A 56 -15.59 -0.14 -11.26
C ASP A 56 -16.15 -0.92 -12.47
N GLY A 57 -17.36 -0.59 -12.94
CA GLY A 57 -18.00 -1.18 -14.12
C GLY A 57 -18.72 -2.51 -13.86
N GLU A 58 -18.61 -3.06 -12.66
CA GLU A 58 -19.31 -4.27 -12.22
C GLU A 58 -19.74 -4.18 -10.75
N ALA A 59 -20.75 -4.97 -10.37
CA ALA A 59 -21.18 -5.09 -8.98
C ALA A 59 -20.13 -5.83 -8.13
N PRO A 60 -20.01 -5.54 -6.83
CA PRO A 60 -19.09 -6.25 -5.95
C PRO A 60 -19.44 -7.74 -5.87
N ARG A 61 -18.41 -8.59 -5.91
CA ARG A 61 -18.55 -10.04 -5.71
C ARG A 61 -17.42 -10.57 -4.85
N ALA A 62 -17.73 -11.57 -4.03
CA ALA A 62 -16.72 -12.37 -3.36
C ALA A 62 -16.24 -13.46 -4.33
N VAL A 63 -14.94 -13.44 -4.62
CA VAL A 63 -14.29 -14.43 -5.48
C VAL A 63 -13.51 -15.41 -4.62
N GLU A 64 -13.81 -16.70 -4.79
CA GLU A 64 -13.05 -17.80 -4.16
C GLU A 64 -11.62 -17.84 -4.72
N VAL A 65 -10.64 -17.80 -3.83
CA VAL A 65 -9.23 -17.67 -4.19
C VAL A 65 -8.65 -18.98 -4.72
N GLY A 66 -8.95 -20.11 -4.07
CA GLY A 66 -8.34 -21.41 -4.37
C GLY A 66 -8.47 -21.87 -5.84
N PRO A 67 -9.67 -21.80 -6.45
CA PRO A 67 -9.83 -22.14 -7.87
C PRO A 67 -8.97 -21.31 -8.81
N LEU A 68 -8.84 -19.99 -8.57
CA LEU A 68 -8.00 -19.11 -9.38
C LEU A 68 -6.51 -19.32 -9.09
N ALA A 69 -6.12 -19.54 -7.84
CA ALA A 69 -4.73 -19.84 -7.49
C ALA A 69 -4.25 -21.16 -8.13
N LYS A 70 -5.13 -22.16 -8.25
CA LYS A 70 -4.86 -23.40 -9.00
C LYS A 70 -4.68 -23.12 -10.50
N GLN A 71 -5.51 -22.24 -11.08
CA GLN A 71 -5.36 -21.83 -12.48
C GLN A 71 -4.05 -21.07 -12.69
N ALA A 72 -3.71 -20.15 -11.79
CA ALA A 72 -2.46 -19.40 -11.79
C ALA A 72 -1.26 -20.36 -11.84
N ARG A 73 -1.22 -21.36 -10.96
CA ARG A 73 -0.13 -22.36 -10.96
C ARG A 73 -0.05 -23.21 -12.23
N ALA A 74 -1.17 -23.39 -12.93
CA ALA A 74 -1.20 -24.16 -14.17
C ALA A 74 -0.83 -23.34 -15.41
N ARG A 75 -0.97 -22.01 -15.36
CA ARG A 75 -0.84 -21.13 -16.53
C ARG A 75 0.37 -20.20 -16.47
N LEU A 76 0.74 -19.75 -15.27
CA LEU A 76 1.83 -18.81 -15.11
C LEU A 76 3.18 -19.50 -15.29
N PRO A 77 4.19 -18.76 -15.79
CA PRO A 77 5.57 -19.23 -15.80
C PRO A 77 6.03 -19.68 -14.41
N LYS A 78 6.79 -20.77 -14.35
CA LYS A 78 7.27 -21.36 -13.09
C LYS A 78 8.09 -20.37 -12.26
N ASP A 79 8.93 -19.57 -12.89
CA ASP A 79 9.75 -18.56 -12.23
C ASP A 79 8.90 -17.47 -11.53
N GLN A 80 7.74 -17.11 -12.09
CA GLN A 80 6.80 -16.21 -11.43
C GLN A 80 6.18 -16.84 -10.19
N ILE A 81 5.75 -18.11 -10.28
CA ILE A 81 5.17 -18.85 -9.15
C ILE A 81 6.21 -18.96 -8.03
N ASP A 82 7.43 -19.41 -8.37
CA ASP A 82 8.54 -19.58 -7.44
C ASP A 82 8.90 -18.24 -6.76
N ALA A 83 8.85 -17.12 -7.49
CA ALA A 83 9.12 -15.79 -6.93
C ALA A 83 8.06 -15.35 -5.91
N VAL A 84 6.77 -15.60 -6.18
CA VAL A 84 5.68 -15.26 -5.25
C VAL A 84 5.75 -16.14 -4.00
N GLU A 85 5.98 -17.45 -4.17
CA GLU A 85 6.15 -18.39 -3.05
C GLU A 85 7.37 -18.02 -2.19
N PHE A 86 8.51 -17.74 -2.83
CA PHE A 86 9.72 -17.26 -2.16
C PHE A 86 9.46 -15.99 -1.34
N ALA A 87 8.77 -14.99 -1.91
CA ALA A 87 8.44 -13.76 -1.21
C ALA A 87 7.52 -14.03 -0.01
N ALA A 88 6.45 -14.82 -0.19
CA ALA A 88 5.52 -15.17 0.88
C ALA A 88 6.22 -15.84 2.07
N GLU A 89 7.14 -16.77 1.81
CA GLU A 89 7.92 -17.43 2.85
C GLU A 89 8.82 -16.47 3.63
N ARG A 90 9.52 -15.55 2.95
CA ARG A 90 10.40 -14.58 3.62
C ARG A 90 9.61 -13.58 4.44
N ILE A 91 8.49 -13.08 3.91
CA ILE A 91 7.60 -12.17 4.63
C ILE A 91 7.07 -12.86 5.90
N ARG A 92 6.64 -14.13 5.79
CA ARG A 92 6.14 -14.91 6.93
C ARG A 92 7.22 -15.10 7.98
N ALA A 93 8.39 -15.60 7.58
CA ALA A 93 9.51 -15.84 8.49
C ALA A 93 9.92 -14.58 9.27
N PHE A 94 9.97 -13.43 8.59
CA PHE A 94 10.33 -12.16 9.24
C PHE A 94 9.25 -11.71 10.26
N HIS A 95 7.98 -11.73 9.88
CA HIS A 95 6.91 -11.22 10.75
C HIS A 95 6.60 -12.15 11.93
N GLU A 96 6.70 -13.47 11.75
CA GLU A 96 6.60 -14.43 12.86
C GLU A 96 7.75 -14.25 13.87
N ALA A 97 8.98 -14.05 13.39
CA ALA A 97 10.13 -13.78 14.25
C ALA A 97 10.06 -12.41 14.95
N SER A 98 9.25 -11.48 14.43
CA SER A 98 9.08 -10.13 14.96
C SER A 98 7.93 -9.99 15.97
N LEU A 99 7.21 -11.08 16.28
CA LEU A 99 6.11 -11.03 17.23
C LEU A 99 6.59 -10.63 18.63
N PRO A 100 5.90 -9.68 19.29
CA PRO A 100 6.28 -9.28 20.64
C PRO A 100 5.89 -10.38 21.65
N SER A 101 6.68 -10.50 22.71
CA SER A 101 6.36 -11.38 23.83
C SER A 101 5.57 -10.65 24.92
N ASP A 102 4.69 -11.37 25.60
CA ASP A 102 4.06 -10.90 26.83
C ASP A 102 5.13 -10.61 27.89
N PHE A 103 4.89 -9.59 28.71
CA PHE A 103 5.83 -9.09 29.71
C PHE A 103 5.15 -9.00 31.08
N ALA A 104 5.87 -9.36 32.14
CA ALA A 104 5.39 -9.26 33.52
C ALA A 104 6.53 -8.81 34.44
N MET A 105 6.22 -7.93 35.40
CA MET A 105 7.15 -7.53 36.47
C MET A 105 6.42 -7.29 37.78
N GLU A 106 7.09 -7.57 38.89
CA GLU A 106 6.65 -7.16 40.21
C GLU A 106 7.21 -5.75 40.50
N THR A 107 6.32 -4.76 40.63
CA THR A 107 6.73 -3.36 40.85
C THR A 107 6.91 -3.03 42.32
N ALA A 108 6.29 -3.81 43.21
CA ALA A 108 6.42 -3.80 44.67
C ALA A 108 5.97 -5.16 45.23
N PRO A 109 6.35 -5.55 46.46
CA PRO A 109 5.95 -6.83 47.05
C PRO A 109 4.44 -7.09 46.96
N GLY A 110 4.05 -8.16 46.26
CA GLY A 110 2.66 -8.55 46.00
C GLY A 110 1.97 -7.84 44.83
N LEU A 111 2.65 -6.92 44.12
CA LEU A 111 2.08 -6.12 43.03
C LEU A 111 2.75 -6.46 41.69
N THR A 112 2.10 -7.34 40.91
CA THR A 112 2.55 -7.69 39.55
C THR A 112 1.81 -6.88 38.48
N VAL A 113 2.56 -6.22 37.61
CA VAL A 113 2.06 -5.55 36.40
C VAL A 113 2.41 -6.40 35.18
N ARG A 114 1.47 -6.55 34.25
CA ARG A 114 1.65 -7.30 33.00
C ARG A 114 1.30 -6.45 31.78
N LYS A 115 2.05 -6.64 30.70
CA LYS A 115 1.73 -6.16 29.35
C LYS A 115 1.53 -7.37 28.46
N THR A 116 0.33 -7.52 27.92
CA THR A 116 -0.03 -8.65 27.06
C THR A 116 -0.44 -8.17 25.67
N TRP A 117 -0.10 -8.94 24.64
CA TRP A 117 -0.47 -8.63 23.25
C TRP A 117 -1.67 -9.47 22.80
N ARG A 118 -2.62 -8.85 22.13
CA ARG A 118 -3.80 -9.52 21.55
C ARG A 118 -4.00 -9.05 20.11
N PRO A 119 -4.38 -9.94 19.19
CA PRO A 119 -4.71 -9.54 17.83
C PRO A 119 -5.93 -8.62 17.81
N ILE A 120 -6.00 -7.80 16.77
CA ILE A 120 -7.25 -7.17 16.36
C ILE A 120 -8.21 -8.26 15.87
N GLU A 121 -9.50 -8.12 16.15
CA GLU A 121 -10.49 -9.14 15.81
C GLU A 121 -10.69 -9.24 14.29
N ARG A 122 -10.99 -8.11 13.65
CA ARG A 122 -11.23 -8.02 12.21
C ARG A 122 -10.42 -6.91 11.54
N VAL A 123 -9.69 -7.26 10.49
CA VAL A 123 -8.91 -6.31 9.68
C VAL A 123 -9.44 -6.29 8.25
N GLY A 124 -9.61 -5.08 7.71
CA GLY A 124 -9.86 -4.84 6.29
C GLY A 124 -8.55 -4.58 5.57
N ILE A 125 -8.31 -5.26 4.45
CA ILE A 125 -7.15 -5.08 3.59
C ILE A 125 -7.61 -4.53 2.25
N TYR A 126 -7.19 -3.31 1.93
CA TYR A 126 -7.34 -2.75 0.60
C TYR A 126 -6.08 -3.04 -0.22
N VAL A 127 -6.24 -3.72 -1.35
CA VAL A 127 -5.16 -3.99 -2.31
C VAL A 127 -5.39 -3.11 -3.54
N PRO A 128 -4.45 -2.21 -3.90
CA PRO A 128 -4.58 -1.49 -5.15
C PRO A 128 -4.51 -2.44 -6.35
N GLY A 129 -5.32 -2.16 -7.36
CA GLY A 129 -5.34 -2.90 -8.62
C GLY A 129 -5.53 -1.97 -9.82
N GLY A 130 -6.28 -2.43 -10.81
CA GLY A 130 -6.44 -1.76 -12.11
C GLY A 130 -5.49 -2.35 -13.15
N LYS A 131 -4.64 -1.52 -13.76
CA LYS A 131 -3.73 -1.96 -14.84
C LYS A 131 -2.60 -2.88 -14.37
N THR A 132 -2.18 -2.75 -13.12
CA THR A 132 -1.10 -3.55 -12.53
C THR A 132 -1.59 -4.15 -11.22
N PRO A 133 -1.67 -5.49 -11.09
CA PRO A 133 -2.06 -6.13 -9.85
C PRO A 133 -0.93 -5.99 -8.80
N LEU A 134 -1.19 -5.32 -7.68
CA LEU A 134 -0.20 -5.18 -6.60
C LEU A 134 -0.31 -6.33 -5.59
N PHE A 135 -0.10 -7.56 -6.07
CA PHE A 135 -0.16 -8.79 -5.26
C PHE A 135 0.86 -8.80 -4.10
N SER A 136 1.99 -8.08 -4.23
CA SER A 136 2.97 -7.91 -3.16
C SER A 136 2.39 -7.16 -1.95
N SER A 137 1.58 -6.12 -2.18
CA SER A 137 0.88 -5.39 -1.12
C SER A 137 -0.07 -6.29 -0.34
N LEU A 138 -0.78 -7.20 -1.02
CA LEU A 138 -1.62 -8.20 -0.35
C LEU A 138 -0.79 -9.05 0.61
N MET A 139 0.34 -9.61 0.16
CA MET A 139 1.22 -10.42 1.00
C MET A 139 1.77 -9.62 2.19
N MET A 140 2.20 -8.38 1.96
CA MET A 140 2.74 -7.49 3.00
C MET A 140 1.70 -7.06 4.06
N LEU A 141 0.41 -7.32 3.84
CA LEU A 141 -0.66 -6.96 4.76
C LEU A 141 -1.31 -8.20 5.41
N ALA A 142 -1.61 -9.22 4.60
CA ALA A 142 -2.33 -10.40 5.05
C ALA A 142 -1.43 -11.35 5.87
N ILE A 143 -0.19 -11.56 5.44
CA ILE A 143 0.76 -12.44 6.15
C ILE A 143 1.04 -11.93 7.58
N PRO A 144 1.38 -10.65 7.83
CA PRO A 144 1.55 -10.16 9.19
C PRO A 144 0.26 -10.19 10.02
N ALA A 145 -0.91 -9.95 9.41
CA ALA A 145 -2.19 -10.08 10.10
C ALA A 145 -2.43 -11.52 10.58
N ARG A 146 -2.15 -12.52 9.73
CA ARG A 146 -2.21 -13.93 10.10
C ARG A 146 -1.18 -14.29 11.18
N ALA A 147 0.06 -13.84 11.05
CA ALA A 147 1.10 -14.06 12.06
C ALA A 147 0.71 -13.47 13.43
N ALA A 148 0.07 -12.31 13.46
CA ALA A 148 -0.43 -11.69 14.69
C ALA A 148 -1.61 -12.45 15.32
N GLY A 149 -2.26 -13.37 14.59
CA GLY A 149 -3.43 -14.11 15.05
C GLY A 149 -4.77 -13.46 14.73
N VAL A 150 -4.83 -12.53 13.76
CA VAL A 150 -6.09 -11.93 13.29
C VAL A 150 -6.96 -13.02 12.68
N ARG A 151 -8.16 -13.19 13.24
CA ARG A 151 -9.10 -14.25 12.87
C ARG A 151 -9.80 -13.94 11.56
N GLU A 152 -10.31 -12.71 11.44
CA GLU A 152 -11.11 -12.31 10.31
C GLU A 152 -10.40 -11.23 9.48
N ILE A 153 -10.11 -11.56 8.21
CA ILE A 153 -9.44 -10.66 7.28
C ILE A 153 -10.36 -10.48 6.07
N VAL A 154 -10.86 -9.27 5.88
CA VAL A 154 -11.70 -8.91 4.74
C VAL A 154 -10.82 -8.23 3.70
N THR A 155 -10.63 -8.85 2.55
CA THR A 155 -9.76 -8.31 1.49
C THR A 155 -10.62 -7.75 0.35
N VAL A 156 -10.32 -6.53 -0.07
CA VAL A 156 -10.96 -5.84 -1.20
C VAL A 156 -9.89 -5.41 -2.21
N THR A 157 -10.22 -5.51 -3.50
CA THR A 157 -9.41 -5.01 -4.61
C THR A 157 -10.33 -4.53 -5.71
N PRO A 158 -10.03 -3.45 -6.45
CA PRO A 158 -10.78 -3.14 -7.66
C PRO A 158 -10.73 -4.33 -8.63
N PRO A 159 -11.81 -4.56 -9.40
CA PRO A 159 -11.80 -5.58 -10.43
C PRO A 159 -10.77 -5.26 -11.52
N ARG A 160 -10.37 -6.29 -12.25
CA ARG A 160 -9.57 -6.12 -13.48
C ARG A 160 -10.36 -5.32 -14.51
N THR A 161 -9.65 -4.75 -15.50
CA THR A 161 -10.29 -4.01 -16.61
C THR A 161 -11.22 -4.87 -17.45
N ASP A 162 -10.96 -6.18 -17.54
CA ASP A 162 -11.82 -7.19 -18.18
C ASP A 162 -12.75 -7.92 -17.19
N GLY A 163 -12.84 -7.42 -15.95
CA GLY A 163 -13.67 -7.95 -14.88
C GLY A 163 -12.96 -9.00 -14.02
N GLY A 164 -13.32 -9.03 -12.73
CA GLY A 164 -12.95 -10.11 -11.81
C GLY A 164 -11.60 -9.96 -11.14
N LEU A 165 -11.14 -11.07 -10.56
CA LEU A 165 -9.92 -11.12 -9.75
C LEU A 165 -8.72 -11.53 -10.59
N ASP A 166 -7.60 -10.85 -10.37
CA ASP A 166 -6.31 -11.20 -10.97
C ASP A 166 -5.74 -12.52 -10.41
N GLU A 167 -5.17 -13.34 -11.29
CA GLU A 167 -4.69 -14.68 -10.92
C GLU A 167 -3.43 -14.64 -10.04
N LEU A 168 -2.59 -13.60 -10.15
CA LEU A 168 -1.46 -13.37 -9.23
C LEU A 168 -1.97 -12.87 -7.87
N ILE A 169 -3.00 -12.02 -7.85
CA ILE A 169 -3.66 -11.63 -6.58
C ILE A 169 -4.28 -12.86 -5.92
N ALA A 170 -4.91 -13.75 -6.67
CA ALA A 170 -5.45 -15.00 -6.14
C ALA A 170 -4.33 -15.91 -5.59
N LEU A 171 -3.24 -16.14 -6.35
CA LEU A 171 -2.11 -16.92 -5.86
C LEU A 171 -1.52 -16.33 -4.56
N ALA A 172 -1.30 -15.02 -4.52
CA ALA A 172 -0.82 -14.32 -3.33
C ALA A 172 -1.82 -14.41 -2.16
N GLY A 173 -3.12 -14.35 -2.44
CA GLY A 173 -4.18 -14.51 -1.46
C GLY A 173 -4.14 -15.89 -0.81
N GLU A 174 -4.03 -16.95 -1.61
CA GLU A 174 -3.96 -18.33 -1.11
C GLU A 174 -2.72 -18.52 -0.24
N LEU A 175 -1.56 -18.05 -0.70
CA LEU A 175 -0.30 -18.11 0.05
C LEU A 175 -0.33 -17.27 1.33
N SER A 176 -1.22 -16.28 1.40
CA SER A 176 -1.44 -15.45 2.58
C SER A 176 -2.57 -15.96 3.49
N GLY A 177 -3.17 -17.10 3.19
CA GLY A 177 -4.28 -17.67 3.96
C GLY A 177 -5.59 -16.88 3.83
N ILE A 178 -5.84 -16.28 2.66
CA ILE A 178 -7.09 -15.61 2.31
C ILE A 178 -7.93 -16.54 1.43
N GLU A 179 -9.16 -16.80 1.85
CA GLU A 179 -10.07 -17.73 1.16
C GLU A 179 -10.89 -17.03 0.08
N ARG A 180 -11.35 -15.80 0.37
CA ARG A 180 -12.19 -14.99 -0.52
C ARG A 180 -11.71 -13.55 -0.59
N ILE A 181 -11.82 -12.96 -1.77
CA ILE A 181 -11.51 -11.54 -2.02
C ILE A 181 -12.71 -10.87 -2.69
N TRP A 182 -13.09 -9.70 -2.19
CA TRP A 182 -14.14 -8.87 -2.76
C TRP A 182 -13.58 -8.01 -3.91
N THR A 183 -14.21 -8.07 -5.08
CA THR A 183 -13.84 -7.22 -6.22
C THR A 183 -14.58 -5.87 -6.15
N VAL A 184 -14.03 -4.94 -5.38
CA VAL A 184 -14.52 -3.56 -5.24
C VAL A 184 -13.37 -2.63 -4.88
N GLY A 185 -13.31 -1.46 -5.52
CA GLY A 185 -12.19 -0.52 -5.41
C GLY A 185 -12.51 0.77 -4.66
N GLY A 186 -11.53 1.68 -4.66
CA GLY A 186 -11.76 3.09 -4.36
C GLY A 186 -12.27 3.43 -2.96
N ALA A 187 -12.89 4.61 -2.84
CA ALA A 187 -13.45 5.11 -1.59
C ALA A 187 -14.65 4.28 -1.12
N GLN A 188 -15.41 3.72 -2.06
CA GLN A 188 -16.56 2.86 -1.78
C GLN A 188 -16.16 1.55 -1.08
N ALA A 189 -15.03 0.95 -1.45
CA ALA A 189 -14.50 -0.22 -0.75
C ALA A 189 -14.08 0.12 0.68
N ILE A 190 -13.46 1.28 0.89
CA ILE A 190 -13.09 1.75 2.25
C ILE A 190 -14.34 2.00 3.10
N ALA A 191 -15.39 2.58 2.53
CA ALA A 191 -16.66 2.77 3.21
C ALA A 191 -17.33 1.44 3.58
N ALA A 192 -17.32 0.46 2.66
CA ALA A 192 -17.85 -0.88 2.91
C ALA A 192 -17.07 -1.60 4.03
N LEU A 193 -15.75 -1.48 4.06
CA LEU A 193 -14.94 -2.00 5.18
C LEU A 193 -15.23 -1.28 6.50
N ALA A 194 -15.49 0.03 6.46
CA ALA A 194 -15.71 0.83 7.67
C ALA A 194 -17.08 0.60 8.31
N PHE A 195 -18.13 0.48 7.50
CA PHE A 195 -19.52 0.41 7.99
C PHE A 195 -20.17 -0.96 7.82
N GLY A 196 -19.54 -1.83 7.04
CA GLY A 196 -20.18 -3.05 6.54
C GLY A 196 -21.18 -2.73 5.41
N ALA A 197 -21.33 -3.67 4.48
CA ALA A 197 -22.29 -3.59 3.39
C ALA A 197 -22.61 -5.00 2.89
N GLY A 198 -23.85 -5.47 3.10
CA GLY A 198 -24.24 -6.84 2.74
C GLY A 198 -23.40 -7.86 3.50
N ASP A 199 -22.71 -8.73 2.77
CA ASP A 199 -21.82 -9.76 3.33
C ASP A 199 -20.39 -9.26 3.61
N ILE A 200 -20.09 -7.98 3.36
CA ILE A 200 -18.84 -7.34 3.80
C ILE A 200 -19.05 -6.85 5.24
N PRO A 201 -18.37 -7.42 6.25
CA PRO A 201 -18.53 -6.98 7.62
C PRO A 201 -17.70 -5.72 7.91
N ALA A 202 -18.20 -4.87 8.81
CA ALA A 202 -17.45 -3.73 9.32
C ALA A 202 -16.21 -4.19 10.10
N VAL A 203 -15.04 -3.61 9.84
CA VAL A 203 -13.75 -4.01 10.41
C VAL A 203 -13.28 -3.07 11.51
N ASP A 204 -12.37 -3.52 12.37
CA ASP A 204 -11.80 -2.68 13.45
C ASP A 204 -10.62 -1.83 12.95
N LYS A 205 -9.91 -2.31 11.93
CA LYS A 205 -8.78 -1.60 11.32
C LYS A 205 -8.71 -1.82 9.82
N ILE A 206 -8.48 -0.75 9.06
CA ILE A 206 -8.27 -0.79 7.60
C ILE A 206 -6.80 -0.54 7.28
N CYS A 207 -6.20 -1.46 6.56
CA CYS A 207 -4.81 -1.39 6.13
C CYS A 207 -4.71 -1.41 4.59
N GLY A 208 -3.62 -0.84 4.08
CA GLY A 208 -3.26 -0.88 2.67
C GLY A 208 -3.15 0.49 2.04
N PRO A 209 -2.18 0.68 1.12
CA PRO A 209 -2.00 1.93 0.40
C PRO A 209 -3.11 2.12 -0.64
N GLY A 210 -3.20 3.32 -1.19
CA GLY A 210 -4.10 3.59 -2.30
C GLY A 210 -3.87 4.98 -2.87
N ASN A 211 -4.61 5.32 -3.92
CA ASN A 211 -4.57 6.65 -4.49
C ASN A 211 -5.18 7.70 -3.54
N ALA A 212 -5.21 8.97 -3.95
CA ALA A 212 -5.75 10.07 -3.15
C ALA A 212 -7.19 9.83 -2.64
N TRP A 213 -8.03 9.16 -3.42
CA TRP A 213 -9.42 8.85 -3.04
C TRP A 213 -9.48 7.85 -1.89
N VAL A 214 -8.68 6.78 -1.95
CA VAL A 214 -8.57 5.76 -0.90
C VAL A 214 -7.95 6.36 0.37
N ALA A 215 -6.89 7.16 0.21
CA ALA A 215 -6.22 7.83 1.31
C ALA A 215 -7.17 8.78 2.06
N GLU A 216 -7.93 9.60 1.31
CA GLU A 216 -8.91 10.52 1.88
C GLU A 216 -10.09 9.78 2.50
N ALA A 217 -10.57 8.68 1.89
CA ALA A 217 -11.63 7.87 2.47
C ALA A 217 -11.20 7.25 3.81
N LYS A 218 -9.98 6.70 3.88
CA LYS A 218 -9.37 6.18 5.12
C LYS A 218 -9.27 7.26 6.20
N ARG A 219 -8.81 8.46 5.82
CA ARG A 219 -8.73 9.62 6.72
C ARG A 219 -10.11 10.00 7.25
N LEU A 220 -11.12 10.04 6.37
CA LEU A 220 -12.50 10.40 6.73
C LEU A 220 -13.09 9.37 7.71
N VAL A 221 -13.08 8.08 7.37
CA VAL A 221 -13.70 7.04 8.20
C VAL A 221 -13.01 6.87 9.56
N ALA A 222 -11.67 7.01 9.61
CA ALA A 222 -10.92 6.96 10.87
C ALA A 222 -11.19 8.17 11.78
N GLY A 223 -11.65 9.30 11.21
CA GLY A 223 -12.03 10.49 11.95
C GLY A 223 -13.45 10.45 12.51
N LEU A 224 -14.27 9.46 12.13
CA LEU A 224 -15.65 9.33 12.62
C LEU A 224 -15.68 8.68 14.01
N PRO A 225 -16.61 9.08 14.90
CA PRO A 225 -16.83 8.38 16.15
C PRO A 225 -17.19 6.91 15.91
N GLY A 226 -16.41 5.99 16.49
CA GLY A 226 -16.60 4.55 16.31
C GLY A 226 -16.19 4.02 14.92
N GLY A 227 -15.54 4.84 14.09
CA GLY A 227 -14.94 4.38 12.84
C GLY A 227 -13.72 3.49 13.07
N PRO A 228 -13.28 2.74 12.04
CA PRO A 228 -12.13 1.85 12.14
C PRO A 228 -10.83 2.63 12.33
N ALA A 229 -9.86 2.01 13.00
CA ALA A 229 -8.48 2.49 12.93
C ALA A 229 -7.94 2.35 11.50
N ILE A 230 -6.86 3.08 11.18
CA ILE A 230 -6.09 2.89 9.94
C ILE A 230 -4.64 2.58 10.29
N ASP A 231 -3.92 1.92 9.38
CA ASP A 231 -2.48 1.67 9.50
C ASP A 231 -1.64 2.96 9.59
N MET A 232 -1.70 3.80 8.57
CA MET A 232 -1.01 5.08 8.51
C MET A 232 -1.66 6.01 7.46
N PRO A 233 -1.52 7.33 7.60
CA PRO A 233 -1.82 8.27 6.52
C PRO A 233 -0.94 7.95 5.31
N ALA A 234 -1.56 7.74 4.15
CA ALA A 234 -0.81 7.53 2.91
C ALA A 234 -0.39 8.89 2.30
N GLY A 235 0.81 8.92 1.74
CA GLY A 235 1.31 10.04 0.96
C GLY A 235 2.10 9.56 -0.25
N PRO A 236 2.57 10.49 -1.11
CA PRO A 236 3.45 10.13 -2.21
C PRO A 236 4.65 9.34 -1.70
N SER A 237 5.10 8.38 -2.48
CA SER A 237 6.21 7.53 -2.11
C SER A 237 7.55 8.27 -2.21
N GLU A 238 8.48 8.02 -1.30
CA GLU A 238 9.74 8.76 -1.18
C GLU A 238 10.93 7.78 -1.11
N LEU A 239 12.07 8.16 -1.70
CA LEU A 239 13.33 7.41 -1.57
C LEU A 239 14.52 8.37 -1.47
N MET A 240 15.37 8.16 -0.48
CA MET A 240 16.63 8.89 -0.34
C MET A 240 17.81 7.91 -0.37
N VAL A 241 18.71 8.10 -1.32
CA VAL A 241 19.97 7.36 -1.41
C VAL A 241 21.10 8.20 -0.82
N ILE A 242 21.86 7.63 0.12
CA ILE A 242 23.10 8.22 0.63
C ILE A 242 24.26 7.47 -0.03
N ALA A 243 25.06 8.17 -0.84
CA ALA A 243 26.14 7.59 -1.61
C ALA A 243 27.48 8.26 -1.29
N ASP A 244 28.49 7.48 -0.90
CA ASP A 244 29.85 7.98 -0.76
C ASP A 244 30.59 8.02 -2.11
N ALA A 245 31.91 8.23 -2.10
CA ALA A 245 32.71 8.28 -3.32
C ALA A 245 32.92 6.93 -4.02
N GLY A 246 32.67 5.81 -3.33
CA GLY A 246 32.84 4.44 -3.83
C GLY A 246 31.56 3.81 -4.36
N ALA A 247 30.41 4.49 -4.19
CA ALA A 247 29.12 4.02 -4.69
C ALA A 247 29.12 3.83 -6.21
N ASP A 248 28.50 2.74 -6.67
CA ASP A 248 28.28 2.48 -8.09
C ASP A 248 27.18 3.42 -8.62
N PRO A 249 27.49 4.34 -9.56
CA PRO A 249 26.49 5.26 -10.11
C PRO A 249 25.32 4.56 -10.79
N CYS A 250 25.54 3.37 -11.36
CA CYS A 250 24.52 2.58 -12.04
C CYS A 250 23.47 2.06 -11.08
N LEU A 251 23.89 1.56 -9.91
CA LEU A 251 22.98 1.06 -8.89
C LEU A 251 22.20 2.21 -8.26
N VAL A 252 22.87 3.30 -7.90
CA VAL A 252 22.21 4.49 -7.33
C VAL A 252 21.17 5.06 -8.30
N ALA A 253 21.51 5.17 -9.59
CA ALA A 253 20.55 5.65 -10.59
C ALA A 253 19.36 4.70 -10.75
N ALA A 254 19.59 3.38 -10.71
CA ALA A 254 18.53 2.38 -10.76
C ALA A 254 17.60 2.47 -9.55
N ASP A 255 18.13 2.62 -8.34
CA ASP A 255 17.33 2.79 -7.12
C ASP A 255 16.47 4.04 -7.18
N LEU A 256 17.05 5.19 -7.56
CA LEU A 256 16.30 6.44 -7.73
C LEU A 256 15.16 6.26 -8.75
N LEU A 257 15.43 5.64 -9.90
CA LEU A 257 14.43 5.44 -10.94
C LEU A 257 13.35 4.42 -10.54
N SER A 258 13.69 3.41 -9.73
CA SER A 258 12.74 2.40 -9.25
C SER A 258 11.61 3.02 -8.42
N GLN A 259 11.92 4.07 -7.64
CA GLN A 259 10.92 4.81 -6.89
C GLN A 259 10.21 5.85 -7.76
N ALA A 260 10.94 6.54 -8.64
CA ALA A 260 10.40 7.57 -9.53
C ALA A 260 9.31 7.02 -10.47
N GLU A 261 9.46 5.79 -10.97
CA GLU A 261 8.47 5.21 -11.88
C GLU A 261 7.14 4.82 -11.23
N HIS A 262 7.08 4.78 -9.89
CA HIS A 262 5.92 4.35 -9.14
C HIS A 262 4.74 5.32 -9.26
N ASP A 263 5.00 6.62 -9.03
CA ASP A 263 4.00 7.69 -9.00
C ASP A 263 4.64 9.01 -9.48
N ALA A 264 3.90 9.81 -10.25
CA ALA A 264 4.34 11.13 -10.70
C ALA A 264 4.48 12.14 -9.55
N ALA A 265 3.89 11.84 -8.39
CA ALA A 265 4.09 12.60 -7.17
C ALA A 265 5.24 12.09 -6.29
N ALA A 266 5.91 10.99 -6.67
CA ALA A 266 7.01 10.43 -5.88
C ALA A 266 8.16 11.45 -5.74
N GLN A 267 8.93 11.37 -4.65
CA GLN A 267 10.10 12.23 -4.44
C GLN A 267 11.35 11.37 -4.25
N VAL A 268 12.37 11.61 -5.07
CA VAL A 268 13.65 10.89 -4.96
C VAL A 268 14.81 11.85 -4.72
N VAL A 269 15.69 11.50 -3.78
CA VAL A 269 16.78 12.34 -3.32
C VAL A 269 18.09 11.55 -3.32
N LEU A 270 19.14 12.15 -3.87
CA LEU A 270 20.51 11.68 -3.69
C LEU A 270 21.26 12.64 -2.75
N ALA A 271 21.78 12.12 -1.65
CA ALA A 271 22.78 12.80 -0.84
C ALA A 271 24.15 12.15 -1.04
N THR A 272 25.12 12.93 -1.50
CA THR A 272 26.49 12.46 -1.67
C THR A 272 27.50 13.52 -1.29
N THR A 273 28.63 13.09 -0.73
CA THR A 273 29.80 13.93 -0.45
C THR A 273 30.71 14.09 -1.67
N SER A 274 30.43 13.36 -2.77
CA SER A 274 31.27 13.34 -3.97
C SER A 274 30.59 14.02 -5.16
N ALA A 275 31.14 15.16 -5.58
CA ALA A 275 30.70 15.84 -6.80
C ALA A 275 30.82 14.96 -8.05
N LYS A 276 31.82 14.07 -8.08
CA LYS A 276 32.02 13.09 -9.16
C LYS A 276 30.86 12.09 -9.21
N VAL A 277 30.49 11.51 -8.07
CA VAL A 277 29.36 10.56 -8.00
C VAL A 277 28.06 11.23 -8.37
N ALA A 278 27.80 12.46 -7.89
CA ALA A 278 26.61 13.22 -8.28
C ALA A 278 26.49 13.38 -9.81
N ASN A 279 27.60 13.71 -10.50
CA ASN A 279 27.62 13.86 -11.96
C ASN A 279 27.35 12.53 -12.68
N LEU A 280 28.00 11.46 -12.24
CA LEU A 280 27.87 10.15 -12.87
C LEU A 280 26.46 9.59 -12.68
N VAL A 281 25.89 9.70 -11.48
CA VAL A 281 24.51 9.26 -11.21
C VAL A 281 23.53 10.07 -12.05
N GLN A 282 23.71 11.40 -12.13
CA GLN A 282 22.83 12.23 -12.94
C GLN A 282 22.84 11.81 -14.42
N ALA A 283 24.02 11.55 -14.98
CA ALA A 283 24.14 11.08 -16.37
C ALA A 283 23.42 9.73 -16.56
N GLU A 284 23.61 8.79 -15.64
CA GLU A 284 23.03 7.47 -15.72
C GLU A 284 21.50 7.46 -15.54
N VAL A 285 20.97 8.33 -14.66
CA VAL A 285 19.53 8.57 -14.54
C VAL A 285 18.94 8.99 -15.88
N TYR A 286 19.56 9.94 -16.59
CA TYR A 286 19.06 10.38 -17.90
C TYR A 286 19.15 9.30 -18.98
N THR A 287 20.25 8.54 -19.00
CA THR A 287 20.43 7.42 -19.93
C THR A 287 19.33 6.37 -19.75
N ARG A 288 19.08 5.94 -18.51
CA ARG A 288 18.08 4.91 -18.21
C ARG A 288 16.66 5.41 -18.40
N LEU A 289 16.37 6.63 -17.96
CA LEU A 289 15.05 7.25 -18.11
C LEU A 289 14.57 7.24 -19.57
N ALA A 290 15.47 7.38 -20.54
CA ALA A 290 15.14 7.34 -21.97
C ALA A 290 14.54 6.00 -22.42
N THR A 291 14.88 4.90 -21.73
CA THR A 291 14.45 3.53 -22.06
C THR A 291 13.29 3.01 -21.22
N LEU A 292 12.90 3.71 -20.15
CA LEU A 292 11.85 3.23 -19.25
C LEU A 292 10.47 3.25 -19.92
N PRO A 293 9.70 2.15 -19.88
CA PRO A 293 8.31 2.15 -20.33
C PRO A 293 7.45 3.22 -19.64
N ARG A 294 7.73 3.48 -18.35
CA ARG A 294 7.04 4.47 -17.50
C ARG A 294 7.77 5.83 -17.43
N ARG A 295 8.59 6.18 -18.43
CA ARG A 295 9.38 7.43 -18.44
C ARG A 295 8.58 8.70 -18.15
N GLY A 296 7.32 8.78 -18.60
CA GLY A 296 6.49 9.96 -18.37
C GLY A 296 6.13 10.18 -16.91
N ILE A 297 6.00 9.08 -16.15
CA ILE A 297 5.75 9.10 -14.70
C ILE A 297 7.06 9.43 -13.98
N ALA A 298 8.14 8.70 -14.29
CA ALA A 298 9.45 8.89 -13.67
C ALA A 298 10.11 10.26 -13.96
N ALA A 299 9.74 10.92 -15.07
CA ALA A 299 10.23 12.27 -15.36
C ALA A 299 9.46 13.37 -14.62
N ALA A 300 8.24 13.08 -14.14
CA ALA A 300 7.38 14.03 -13.44
C ALA A 300 7.64 14.07 -11.93
N SER A 301 8.18 12.98 -11.37
CA SER A 301 8.63 12.84 -9.98
C SER A 301 9.94 13.58 -9.67
#